data_AF-A0A2V5DY63-F1
#
_entry.id   AF-A0A2V5DY63-F1
#
_cell.length_a   1.000
_cell.length_b   1.000
_cell.length_c   1.000
_cell.angle_alpha   90.00
_cell.angle_beta   90.00
_cell.angle_gamma   90.00
#
_symmetry.space_group_name_H-M   'P 1'
#
loop_
_entity.id
_entity.type
_entity.pdbx_description
1 polymer ?
#
loop_
_entity_poly.entity_id
_entity_poly.type
_entity_poly.pdbx_seq_one_letter_code
_entity_poly.pdbx_strand_id
1 'polypeptide(L)'
;MRRGLRGVKLVISDVLEGLKAAVSKVFNVTWQSCRVHFMRNAMAHVGKGQRTMVAALLRTVFAQDSITPMKAAACQLNKPAH
;
A
#
# COMPACT_ATOMS: atom_id res chain seq x y z
N MET A 1 16.97 -21.79 2.73
CA MET A 1 16.01 -21.33 3.75
C MET A 1 15.98 -22.31 4.92
N ARG A 2 16.49 -21.93 6.10
CA ARG A 2 16.85 -22.87 7.18
C ARG A 2 15.65 -23.46 7.95
N ARG A 3 14.48 -22.82 7.88
CA ARG A 3 13.23 -23.22 8.57
C ARG A 3 12.21 -23.94 7.68
N GLY A 4 12.59 -24.36 6.46
CA GLY A 4 11.75 -25.22 5.61
C GLY A 4 10.56 -24.55 4.92
N LEU A 5 10.45 -23.21 4.92
CA LEU A 5 9.42 -22.51 4.15
C LEU A 5 9.62 -22.77 2.65
N ARG A 6 8.57 -23.27 1.99
CA ARG A 6 8.54 -23.61 0.56
C ARG A 6 7.19 -23.20 -0.03
N GLY A 7 7.15 -22.86 -1.31
CA GLY A 7 5.90 -22.57 -2.03
C GLY A 7 5.24 -21.23 -1.69
N VAL A 8 6.00 -20.26 -1.17
CA VAL A 8 5.49 -18.89 -0.97
C VAL A 8 5.07 -18.32 -2.33
N LYS A 9 3.86 -17.77 -2.41
CA LYS A 9 3.31 -17.17 -3.65
C LYS A 9 3.27 -15.65 -3.60
N LEU A 10 3.11 -15.10 -2.40
CA LEU A 10 2.94 -13.68 -2.14
C LEU A 10 3.56 -13.31 -0.79
N VAL A 11 4.31 -12.22 -0.76
CA VAL A 11 4.80 -11.61 0.48
C VAL A 11 4.14 -10.24 0.63
N ILE A 12 3.47 -10.04 1.76
CA ILE A 12 2.86 -8.76 2.12
C ILE A 12 3.62 -8.18 3.31
N SER A 13 4.13 -6.97 3.18
CA SER A 13 4.88 -6.30 4.24
C SER A 13 4.73 -4.78 4.19
N ASP A 14 5.22 -4.07 5.21
CA ASP A 14 5.32 -2.61 5.13
C ASP A 14 6.36 -2.18 4.08
N VAL A 15 6.25 -0.94 3.61
CA VAL A 15 7.18 -0.30 2.68
C VAL A 15 8.39 0.17 3.46
N LEU A 16 9.27 -0.79 3.73
CA LEU A 16 10.58 -0.54 4.34
C LEU A 16 11.64 -0.53 3.24
N GLU A 17 12.60 0.38 3.38
CA GLU A 17 13.75 0.44 2.47
C GLU A 17 14.50 -0.90 2.47
N GLY A 18 14.88 -1.36 1.28
CA GLY A 18 15.63 -2.61 1.12
C GLY A 18 14.82 -3.90 1.28
N LEU A 19 13.60 -3.86 1.84
CA LEU A 19 12.81 -5.08 2.06
C LEU A 19 12.35 -5.71 0.75
N LYS A 20 11.92 -4.90 -0.23
CA LYS A 20 11.58 -5.38 -1.57
C LYS A 20 12.77 -6.10 -2.22
N ALA A 21 13.98 -5.53 -2.11
CA ALA A 21 15.19 -6.13 -2.65
C ALA A 21 15.58 -7.41 -1.91
N ALA A 22 15.44 -7.45 -0.58
CA ALA A 22 15.69 -8.63 0.22
C ALA A 22 14.71 -9.77 -0.12
N VAL A 23 13.42 -9.45 -0.27
CA VAL A 23 12.39 -10.40 -0.70
C VAL A 23 12.74 -10.94 -2.07
N SER A 24 13.05 -10.10 -3.07
CA SER A 24 13.43 -10.57 -4.41
C SER A 24 14.70 -11.45 -4.43
N LYS A 25 15.64 -11.24 -3.50
CA LYS A 25 16.85 -12.08 -3.39
C LYS A 25 16.57 -13.46 -2.78
N VAL A 26 15.65 -13.54 -1.82
CA VAL A 26 15.38 -14.77 -1.05
C VAL A 26 14.21 -15.56 -1.63
N PHE A 27 13.22 -14.86 -2.20
CA PHE A 27 11.98 -15.39 -2.73
C PHE A 27 11.71 -14.82 -4.12
N ASN A 28 11.58 -15.68 -5.13
CA ASN A 28 11.12 -15.27 -6.46
C ASN A 28 9.59 -15.18 -6.49
N VAL A 29 9.02 -14.25 -5.71
CA VAL A 29 7.58 -14.14 -5.46
C VAL A 29 7.12 -12.71 -5.62
N THR A 30 5.82 -12.54 -5.88
CA THR A 30 5.22 -11.21 -5.89
C THR A 30 5.29 -10.61 -4.50
N TRP A 31 5.70 -9.34 -4.43
CA TRP A 31 5.67 -8.54 -3.22
C TRP A 31 4.57 -7.49 -3.32
N GLN A 32 3.81 -7.31 -2.23
CA GLN A 32 2.78 -6.28 -2.11
C GLN A 32 2.96 -5.51 -0.80
N SER A 33 2.64 -4.22 -0.81
CA SER A 33 2.61 -3.42 0.40
C SER A 33 1.37 -3.74 1.24
N CYS A 34 1.53 -3.75 2.56
CA CYS A 34 0.43 -3.97 3.49
C CYS A 34 -0.48 -2.74 3.53
N ARG A 35 -1.72 -2.88 3.03
CA ARG A 35 -2.71 -1.79 3.03
C ARG A 35 -2.95 -1.15 4.41
N VAL A 36 -2.86 -1.94 5.48
CA VAL A 36 -3.08 -1.46 6.86
C VAL A 36 -1.94 -0.54 7.29
N HIS A 37 -0.70 -0.96 7.06
CA HIS A 37 0.48 -0.12 7.34
C HIS A 37 0.51 1.10 6.42
N PHE A 38 0.14 0.95 5.15
CA PHE A 38 0.02 2.06 4.22
C PHE A 38 -0.97 3.12 4.73
N MET A 39 -2.16 2.73 5.17
CA MET A 39 -3.13 3.67 5.74
C MET A 39 -2.59 4.36 6.99
N ARG A 40 -1.93 3.62 7.90
CA ARG A 40 -1.33 4.20 9.10
C ARG A 40 -0.24 5.22 8.76
N ASN A 41 0.64 4.88 7.81
CA ASN A 41 1.75 5.71 7.38
C ASN A 41 1.24 6.96 6.63
N ALA A 42 0.23 6.82 5.78
CA ALA A 42 -0.41 7.96 5.11
C ALA A 42 -1.03 8.94 6.12
N MET A 43 -1.77 8.43 7.11
CA MET A 43 -2.45 9.25 8.12
C MET A 43 -1.49 10.01 9.05
N ALA A 44 -0.24 9.57 9.17
CA ALA A 44 0.81 10.30 9.90
C ALA A 44 1.13 11.66 9.24
N HIS A 45 0.93 11.78 7.93
CA HIS A 45 1.21 12.99 7.15
C HIS A 45 -0.01 13.90 6.97
N VAL A 46 -1.20 13.46 7.42
CA VAL A 46 -2.47 14.18 7.23
C VAL A 46 -2.78 15.03 8.47
N GLY A 47 -3.04 16.32 8.24
CA GLY A 47 -3.51 17.25 9.27
C GLY A 47 -4.82 16.77 9.91
N LYS A 48 -4.97 16.99 11.23
CA LYS A 48 -6.07 16.41 12.04
C LYS A 48 -7.47 16.65 11.45
N GLY A 49 -7.73 17.85 10.91
CA GLY A 49 -9.04 18.21 10.34
C GLY A 49 -9.40 17.47 9.04
N GLN A 50 -8.42 16.95 8.30
CA GLN A 50 -8.64 16.31 6.99
C GLN A 50 -8.62 14.78 7.06
N ARG A 51 -8.29 14.21 8.22
CA ARG A 51 -8.11 12.76 8.44
C ARG A 51 -9.31 11.92 8.00
N THR A 52 -10.52 12.34 8.35
CA THR A 52 -11.75 11.62 7.99
C THR A 52 -11.95 11.58 6.48
N MET A 53 -11.76 12.73 5.81
CA MET A 53 -11.89 12.87 4.36
C MET A 53 -10.84 12.03 3.63
N VAL A 54 -9.57 12.13 4.01
CA VAL A 54 -8.48 11.36 3.39
C VAL A 54 -8.67 9.86 3.62
N ALA A 55 -9.11 9.44 4.81
CA ALA A 55 -9.38 8.04 5.09
C ALA A 55 -10.56 7.50 4.26
N ALA A 56 -11.60 8.30 4.01
CA ALA A 56 -12.70 7.91 3.13
C ALA A 56 -12.22 7.76 1.68
N LEU A 57 -11.46 8.73 1.18
CA LEU A 57 -10.94 8.70 -0.18
C LEU A 57 -9.99 7.51 -0.42
N LEU A 58 -9.08 7.23 0.53
CA LEU A 58 -8.22 6.05 0.47
C LEU A 58 -9.01 4.73 0.44
N ARG A 59 -10.11 4.63 1.19
CA ARG A 59 -10.99 3.45 1.12
C ARG A 59 -11.63 3.31 -0.26
N THR A 60 -12.08 4.41 -0.87
CA THR A 60 -12.63 4.41 -2.23
C THR A 60 -11.61 3.95 -3.26
N VAL A 61 -10.35 4.36 -3.13
CA VAL A 61 -9.25 3.89 -4.00
C VAL A 61 -9.07 2.38 -3.87
N PHE A 62 -9.02 1.84 -2.66
CA PHE A 62 -8.84 0.40 -2.44
C PHE A 62 -10.07 -0.45 -2.77
N ALA A 63 -11.24 0.15 -2.93
CA ALA A 63 -12.47 -0.55 -3.34
C ALA A 63 -12.57 -0.79 -4.84
N GLN A 64 -11.63 -0.28 -5.65
CA GLN A 64 -11.64 -0.44 -7.11
C GLN A 64 -11.09 -1.81 -7.52
N ASP A 65 -11.80 -2.53 -8.38
CA ASP A 65 -11.43 -3.88 -8.85
C ASP A 65 -10.39 -3.89 -9.98
N SER A 66 -10.07 -2.72 -10.55
CA SER A 66 -9.11 -2.62 -11.63
C SER A 66 -8.22 -1.39 -11.50
N ILE A 67 -7.04 -1.48 -12.12
CA ILE A 67 -5.98 -0.47 -11.99
C ILE A 67 -6.40 0.88 -12.59
N THR A 68 -7.17 0.89 -13.68
CA THR A 68 -7.63 2.12 -14.35
C THR A 68 -8.51 3.00 -13.44
N PRO A 69 -9.64 2.51 -12.89
CA PRO A 69 -10.44 3.29 -11.95
C PRO A 69 -9.71 3.52 -10.63
N MET A 70 -8.83 2.61 -10.17
CA MET A 70 -7.99 2.84 -8.99
C MET A 70 -7.07 4.05 -9.15
N LYS A 71 -6.39 4.17 -10.30
CA LYS A 71 -5.53 5.33 -10.63
C LYS A 71 -6.35 6.62 -10.76
N ALA A 72 -7.53 6.55 -11.36
CA ALA A 72 -8.42 7.70 -11.47
C ALA A 72 -8.90 8.21 -10.09
N ALA A 73 -9.27 7.30 -9.19
CA ALA A 73 -9.61 7.63 -7.81
C ALA A 73 -8.40 8.18 -7.04
N ALA A 74 -7.21 7.61 -7.24
CA ALA A 74 -5.98 8.09 -6.60
C ALA A 74 -5.59 9.51 -7.05
N CYS A 75 -5.84 9.88 -8.32
CA CYS A 75 -5.62 11.23 -8.84
C CYS A 75 -6.40 12.30 -8.04
N GLN A 76 -7.53 11.93 -7.43
CA GLN A 76 -8.34 12.84 -6.62
C GLN A 76 -7.65 13.25 -5.30
N LEU A 77 -6.67 12.47 -4.81
CA LEU A 77 -5.90 12.81 -3.61
C LEU A 77 -4.91 13.97 -3.84
N ASN A 78 -4.53 14.25 -5.09
CA ASN A 78 -3.50 15.23 -5.44
C ASN A 78 -4.08 16.55 -5.98
N LYS A 79 -5.41 16.72 -5.91
CA LYS A 79 -6.04 17.98 -6.29
C LYS A 79 -5.77 19.02 -5.20
N PRO A 80 -5.31 20.23 -5.54
CA PRO A 80 -5.17 21.28 -4.55
C PRO A 80 -6.54 21.53 -3.91
N ALA A 81 -6.58 21.50 -2.57
CA ALA A 81 -7.67 22.14 -1.86
C ALA A 81 -7.63 23.62 -2.27
N HIS A 82 -8.77 24.12 -2.73
CA HIS A 82 -8.95 25.50 -3.19
C HIS A 82 -8.22 26.53 -2.33
#